data_AF-A0A845U693-F1
#
_entry.id   AF-A0A845U693-F1
#
_cell.length_a   1.000
_cell.length_b   1.000
_cell.length_c   1.000
_cell.angle_alpha   90.00
_cell.angle_beta   90.00
_cell.angle_gamma   90.00
#
_symmetry.space_group_name_H-M   'P 1'
#
loop_
_entity.id
_entity.type
_entity.pdbx_description
1 polymer ?
#
loop_
_entity_poly.entity_id
_entity_poly.type
_entity_poly.pdbx_seq_one_letter_code
_entity_poly.pdbx_strand_id
1 'polypeptide(L)'
;MSEIFRPYERLVEITVLGKTLEVPEKNTVLRAFQYISPETIPYGRFCWNQECQYCKITCQLPDDDEARPMLACKFHVVTGMVIIELAPELVWCLRSKLVVSPGSSAGRAAPAIPSSTLAATQED
;
A
#
# COMPACT_ATOMS: atom_id res chain seq x y z
N MET A 1 -11.06 -14.99 -5.42
CA MET A 1 -10.60 -14.19 -4.26
C MET A 1 -9.56 -13.19 -4.76
N SER A 2 -9.96 -12.28 -5.66
CA SER A 2 -9.03 -11.52 -6.52
C SER A 2 -9.55 -10.14 -6.96
N GLU A 3 -10.74 -9.72 -6.53
CA GLU A 3 -11.37 -8.47 -7.03
C GLU A 3 -11.18 -7.24 -6.11
N ILE A 4 -10.48 -7.39 -4.98
CA ILE A 4 -10.32 -6.30 -4.00
C ILE A 4 -9.24 -5.29 -4.44
N PHE A 5 -8.24 -5.75 -5.19
CA PHE A 5 -7.14 -4.93 -5.68
C PHE A 5 -7.35 -4.58 -7.14
N ARG A 6 -6.96 -3.37 -7.52
CA ARG A 6 -6.74 -3.06 -8.94
C ARG A 6 -5.63 -4.00 -9.44
N PRO A 7 -5.73 -4.53 -10.67
CA PRO A 7 -4.63 -5.26 -11.28
C PRO A 7 -3.35 -4.42 -11.20
N TYR A 8 -2.30 -4.98 -10.61
CA TYR A 8 -1.01 -4.34 -10.44
C TYR A 8 0.07 -5.23 -11.07
N GLU A 9 1.06 -4.61 -11.71
CA GLU A 9 2.12 -5.33 -12.43
C GLU A 9 3.38 -5.47 -11.58
N ARG A 10 3.54 -4.60 -10.58
CA ARG A 10 4.70 -4.54 -9.70
C ARG A 10 4.35 -3.98 -8.33
N LEU A 11 5.24 -4.19 -7.37
CA LEU A 11 5.20 -3.51 -6.08
C LEU A 11 6.04 -2.23 -6.18
N VAL A 12 5.55 -1.18 -5.55
CA VAL A 12 6.26 0.10 -5.39
C VAL A 12 6.70 0.27 -3.95
N GLU A 13 7.87 0.86 -3.80
CA GLU A 13 8.44 1.14 -2.50
C GLU A 13 7.86 2.44 -1.93
N ILE A 14 7.37 2.37 -0.69
CA ILE A 14 6.93 3.52 0.10
C ILE A 14 7.57 3.47 1.49
N THR A 15 7.75 4.63 2.11
CA THR A 15 8.25 4.73 3.49
C THR A 15 7.11 5.13 4.41
N VAL A 16 6.88 4.38 5.48
CA VAL A 16 5.82 4.65 6.47
C VAL A 16 6.46 4.73 7.85
N LEU A 17 6.39 5.90 8.49
CA LEU A 17 7.01 6.17 9.79
C LEU A 17 8.48 5.73 9.86
N GLY A 18 9.24 5.98 8.78
CA GLY A 18 10.65 5.60 8.66
C GLY A 18 10.92 4.13 8.28
N LYS A 19 9.88 3.31 8.09
CA LYS A 19 10.00 1.93 7.61
C LYS A 19 9.62 1.81 6.14
N THR A 20 10.53 1.27 5.34
CA THR A 20 10.32 1.00 3.92
C THR A 20 9.49 -0.28 3.73
N LEU A 21 8.45 -0.21 2.88
CA LEU A 21 7.52 -1.30 2.59
C LEU A 21 7.20 -1.35 1.09
N GLU A 22 6.97 -2.55 0.57
CA GLU A 22 6.57 -2.79 -0.82
C GLU A 22 5.05 -3.02 -0.91
N VAL A 23 4.37 -2.25 -1.76
CA VAL A 23 2.90 -2.27 -1.89
C VAL A 23 2.46 -2.29 -3.35
N PRO A 24 1.29 -2.87 -3.69
CA PRO A 24 0.83 -2.93 -5.07
C PRO A 24 0.60 -1.53 -5.64
N GLU A 25 1.20 -1.26 -6.80
CA GLU A 25 0.95 0.00 -7.52
C GLU A 25 -0.52 0.14 -7.95
N LYS A 26 -0.90 1.33 -8.45
CA LYS A 26 -2.26 1.63 -8.96
C LYS A 26 -3.39 1.46 -7.94
N ASN A 27 -3.07 1.21 -6.67
CA ASN A 27 -4.03 1.08 -5.58
C ASN A 27 -4.00 2.31 -4.68
N THR A 28 -5.10 2.55 -3.96
CA THR A 28 -5.13 3.62 -2.97
C THR A 28 -4.24 3.27 -1.78
N VAL A 29 -3.75 4.26 -1.04
CA VAL A 29 -2.89 4.04 0.12
C VAL A 29 -3.60 3.14 1.16
N LEU A 30 -4.92 3.26 1.33
CA LEU A 30 -5.67 2.39 2.23
C LEU A 30 -5.75 0.95 1.72
N ARG A 31 -5.87 0.72 0.40
CA ARG A 31 -5.74 -0.63 -0.19
C ARG A 31 -4.32 -1.18 -0.02
N ALA A 32 -3.30 -0.35 -0.16
CA ALA A 32 -1.92 -0.74 0.09
C ALA A 32 -1.70 -1.15 1.56
N PHE A 33 -2.30 -0.43 2.52
CA PHE A 33 -2.29 -0.84 3.92
C PHE A 33 -3.05 -2.15 4.15
N GLN A 34 -4.16 -2.37 3.45
CA GLN A 34 -4.88 -3.65 3.48
C GLN A 34 -4.02 -4.80 2.95
N TYR A 35 -3.17 -4.56 1.95
CA TYR A 35 -2.22 -5.55 1.46
C TYR A 35 -1.18 -5.90 2.55
N ILE A 36 -0.70 -4.90 3.29
CA ILE A 36 0.30 -5.07 4.36
C ILE A 36 -0.29 -5.77 5.61
N SER A 37 -1.52 -5.43 5.98
CA SER A 37 -2.23 -5.99 7.14
C SER A 37 -3.67 -6.35 6.77
N PRO A 38 -3.87 -7.47 6.04
CA PRO A 38 -5.19 -7.94 5.63
C PRO A 38 -6.07 -8.36 6.82
N GLU A 39 -5.46 -8.64 7.96
CA GLU A 39 -6.15 -9.06 9.19
C GLU A 39 -6.70 -7.90 10.03
N THR A 40 -6.24 -6.66 9.85
CA THR A 40 -6.68 -5.52 10.66
C THR A 40 -7.39 -4.44 9.86
N ILE A 41 -6.85 -4.04 8.71
CA ILE A 41 -7.36 -2.91 7.93
C ILE A 41 -8.80 -3.13 7.44
N PRO A 42 -9.20 -4.30 6.93
CA PRO A 42 -10.60 -4.52 6.51
C PRO A 42 -11.63 -4.41 7.63
N TYR A 43 -11.21 -4.66 8.88
CA TYR A 43 -12.06 -4.63 10.06
C TYR A 43 -11.92 -3.33 10.86
N GLY A 44 -11.07 -2.40 10.41
CA GLY A 44 -10.96 -1.06 10.99
C GLY A 44 -12.17 -0.19 10.65
N ARG A 45 -12.29 0.95 11.33
CA ARG A 45 -13.43 1.88 11.18
C ARG A 45 -13.38 2.73 9.90
N PHE A 46 -12.99 2.15 8.76
CA PHE A 46 -12.81 2.89 7.51
C PHE A 46 -14.06 2.86 6.62
N CYS A 47 -14.53 4.03 6.22
CA CYS A 47 -15.70 4.22 5.36
C CYS A 47 -15.43 4.10 3.84
N TRP A 48 -14.17 4.19 3.39
CA TRP A 48 -13.76 4.22 1.97
C TRP A 48 -14.38 5.33 1.10
N ASN A 49 -15.18 6.25 1.68
CA ASN A 49 -15.95 7.27 0.96
C ASN A 49 -15.59 8.72 1.36
N GLN A 50 -14.64 8.92 2.28
CA GLN A 50 -14.13 10.19 2.84
C GLN A 50 -14.89 10.75 4.05
N GLU A 51 -15.95 10.09 4.54
CA GLU A 51 -16.76 10.64 5.63
C GLU A 51 -16.09 10.50 7.00
N CYS A 52 -15.55 9.33 7.34
CA CYS A 52 -15.02 9.07 8.70
C CYS A 52 -13.69 9.80 9.00
N GLN A 53 -12.92 10.16 7.97
CA GLN A 53 -11.59 10.77 8.08
C GLN A 53 -10.54 9.97 8.89
N TYR A 54 -10.85 8.75 9.36
CA TYR A 54 -9.92 7.90 10.13
C TYR A 54 -8.75 7.34 9.33
N CYS A 55 -8.79 7.49 8.01
CA CYS A 55 -7.69 7.12 7.10
C CYS A 55 -6.79 8.32 6.74
N LYS A 56 -6.83 9.39 7.54
CA LYS A 56 -5.98 10.57 7.32
C LYS A 56 -4.50 10.22 7.56
N ILE A 57 -3.67 10.72 6.65
CA ILE A 57 -2.21 10.58 6.68
C ILE A 57 -1.57 11.92 6.35
N THR A 58 -0.35 12.14 6.83
CA THR A 58 0.49 13.24 6.35
C THR A 58 1.64 12.63 5.58
N CYS A 59 1.82 13.05 4.32
CA CYS A 59 2.81 12.46 3.45
C CYS A 59 3.47 13.47 2.53
N GLN A 60 4.72 13.19 2.20
CA GLN A 60 5.53 13.90 1.23
C GLN A 60 5.66 13.05 -0.03
N LEU A 61 5.46 13.67 -1.19
CA LEU A 61 5.63 13.03 -2.49
C LEU A 61 7.10 13.15 -2.93
N PRO A 62 7.60 12.23 -3.78
CA PRO A 62 9.01 12.26 -4.21
C PRO A 62 9.42 13.57 -4.92
N ASP A 63 8.48 14.21 -5.61
CA ASP A 63 8.70 15.45 -6.37
C ASP A 63 8.23 16.72 -5.60
N ASP A 64 7.97 16.59 -4.30
CA ASP A 64 7.44 17.67 -3.46
C ASP A 64 8.28 17.81 -2.19
N ASP A 65 8.66 19.04 -1.86
CA ASP A 65 9.41 19.34 -0.64
C ASP A 65 8.50 19.49 0.59
N GLU A 66 7.18 19.63 0.39
CA GLU A 66 6.23 19.82 1.47
C GLU A 66 5.38 18.56 1.75
N ALA A 67 5.28 18.22 3.04
CA ALA A 67 4.38 17.18 3.49
C ALA A 67 2.95 17.74 3.62
N ARG A 68 1.97 17.00 3.06
CA ARG A 68 0.57 17.45 3.00
C ARG A 68 -0.38 16.41 3.61
N PRO A 69 -1.46 16.84 4.28
CA PRO A 69 -2.48 15.93 4.77
C PRO A 69 -3.31 15.39 3.61
N MET A 70 -3.50 14.07 3.59
CA MET A 70 -4.26 13.36 2.55
C MET A 70 -5.17 12.29 3.16
N LEU A 71 -6.11 11.79 2.35
CA LEU A 71 -6.96 10.66 2.71
C LEU A 71 -6.48 9.40 2.02
N ALA A 72 -6.02 8.43 2.80
CA ALA A 72 -5.49 7.18 2.26
C ALA A 72 -6.52 6.41 1.40
N CYS A 73 -7.82 6.59 1.63
CA CYS A 73 -8.86 5.96 0.83
C CYS A 73 -9.06 6.56 -0.58
N LYS A 74 -8.47 7.73 -0.87
CA LYS A 74 -8.61 8.42 -2.17
C LYS A 74 -7.29 8.67 -2.88
N PHE A 75 -6.22 8.80 -2.12
CA PHE A 75 -4.91 9.00 -2.69
C PHE A 75 -4.30 7.67 -3.14
N HIS A 76 -3.69 7.65 -4.32
CA HIS A 76 -2.99 6.47 -4.85
C HIS A 76 -1.56 6.42 -4.32
N VAL A 77 -1.04 5.21 -4.14
CA VAL A 77 0.38 5.06 -3.81
C VAL A 77 1.26 5.56 -4.95
N VAL A 78 2.32 6.25 -4.60
CA VAL A 78 3.35 6.73 -5.53
C VAL A 78 4.69 6.18 -5.05
N THR A 79 5.53 5.71 -5.98
CA THR A 79 6.87 5.22 -5.66
C THR A 79 7.69 6.31 -4.97
N GLY A 80 8.37 5.99 -3.87
CA GLY A 80 9.18 6.97 -3.13
C GLY A 80 8.37 7.90 -2.22
N MET A 81 7.06 7.70 -2.12
CA MET A 81 6.22 8.44 -1.18
C MET A 81 6.62 8.16 0.27
N VAL A 82 6.67 9.21 1.09
CA VAL A 82 7.01 9.13 2.52
C VAL A 82 5.82 9.55 3.36
N ILE A 83 5.28 8.62 4.14
CA ILE A 83 4.19 8.85 5.09
C ILE A 83 4.80 9.09 6.47
N ILE A 84 4.71 10.32 6.95
CA ILE A 84 5.35 10.78 8.20
C ILE A 84 4.39 10.76 9.39
N GLU A 85 3.07 10.80 9.15
CA GLU A 85 2.05 10.70 10.20
C GLU A 85 0.87 9.84 9.76
N LEU A 86 0.27 9.15 10.73
CA LEU A 86 -0.90 8.29 10.56
C LEU A 86 -1.96 8.65 11.60
N ALA A 87 -3.23 8.62 11.20
CA ALA A 87 -4.34 8.68 12.16
C ALA A 87 -4.29 7.51 13.16
N PRO A 88 -4.82 7.68 14.39
CA PRO A 88 -4.74 6.65 15.45
C PRO A 88 -5.26 5.27 15.05
N GLU A 89 -6.35 5.23 14.28
CA GLU A 89 -6.92 3.97 13.76
C GLU A 89 -5.93 3.23 12.85
N LEU A 90 -5.21 3.96 11.98
CA LEU A 90 -4.19 3.39 11.11
C LEU A 90 -2.98 2.90 11.90
N VAL A 91 -2.52 3.64 12.91
CA VAL A 91 -1.44 3.21 13.80
C VAL A 91 -1.81 1.90 14.50
N TRP A 92 -3.04 1.79 15.01
CA TRP A 92 -3.52 0.58 15.67
C TRP A 92 -3.55 -0.61 14.73
N CYS A 93 -4.11 -0.45 13.53
CA CYS A 93 -4.18 -1.52 12.54
C CYS A 93 -2.79 -1.97 12.08
N LEU A 94 -1.88 -1.02 11.82
CA LEU A 94 -0.56 -1.32 11.26
C LEU A 94 0.51 -1.64 12.32
N ARG A 95 0.17 -1.63 13.61
CA ARG A 95 1.13 -1.78 14.73
C ARG A 95 2.06 -2.98 14.56
N SER A 96 1.54 -4.14 14.17
CA SER A 96 2.32 -5.38 14.04
C SER A 96 3.32 -5.33 12.88
N LYS A 97 3.10 -4.44 11.92
CA LYS A 97 3.90 -4.28 10.70
C LYS A 97 4.86 -3.11 10.80
N LEU A 98 4.56 -2.09 11.62
CA LEU A 98 5.37 -0.89 11.80
C LEU A 98 6.35 -0.96 12.98
N VAL A 99 6.22 -1.95 13.88
CA VAL A 99 7.26 -2.18 14.90
C VAL A 99 8.59 -2.44 14.20
N VAL A 100 9.55 -1.55 14.44
CA VAL A 100 10.93 -1.69 14.02
C VAL A 100 11.56 -2.74 14.91
N SER A 101 11.69 -3.97 14.41
CA SER A 101 12.68 -4.88 14.97
C SER A 101 14.06 -4.30 14.65
N PRO A 102 14.95 -4.10 15.64
CA PRO A 102 16.32 -3.69 15.36
C PRO A 102 17.02 -4.85 14.63
N GLY A 103 16.95 -4.87 13.30
CA GLY A 103 17.59 -5.91 12.47
C GLY A 103 16.96 -6.27 11.13
N SER A 104 15.89 -5.64 10.64
CA SER A 104 15.32 -5.99 9.34
C SER A 104 15.72 -5.04 8.21
N SER A 105 16.96 -5.19 7.75
CA SER A 105 17.32 -4.95 6.36
C SER A 105 17.05 -6.22 5.55
N ALA A 106 15.90 -6.33 4.89
CA ALA A 106 15.70 -7.33 3.84
C ALA A 106 14.42 -7.04 3.05
N GLY A 107 14.57 -6.28 1.96
CA GLY A 107 13.77 -6.57 0.79
C GLY A 107 14.14 -7.97 0.28
N ARG A 108 13.13 -8.79 -0.03
CA ARG A 108 13.10 -9.57 -1.28
C ARG A 108 11.84 -10.44 -1.42
N ALA A 109 11.40 -10.46 -2.68
CA ALA A 109 10.68 -11.51 -3.40
C ALA A 109 9.15 -11.42 -3.41
N ALA A 110 8.64 -10.55 -4.29
CA ALA A 110 7.37 -10.78 -4.95
C ALA A 110 7.41 -12.15 -5.68
N PRO A 111 6.36 -12.98 -5.60
CA PRO A 111 6.31 -14.24 -6.30
C PRO A 111 6.24 -13.97 -7.81
N ALA A 112 7.08 -14.69 -8.57
CA ALA A 112 7.03 -14.67 -10.03
C ALA A 112 5.66 -15.19 -10.48
N ILE A 113 4.89 -14.32 -11.14
CA ILE A 113 3.70 -14.72 -11.88
C ILE A 113 4.22 -15.43 -13.14
N PRO A 114 3.94 -16.73 -13.38
CA PRO A 114 4.30 -17.37 -14.62
C PRO A 114 3.45 -16.75 -15.75
N SER A 115 4.10 -16.04 -16.66
CA SER A 115 3.52 -15.67 -17.95
C SER A 115 3.25 -16.96 -18.73
N SER A 116 1.99 -17.35 -18.81
CA SER A 116 1.54 -18.40 -19.73
C SER A 116 1.67 -17.90 -21.17
N THR A 117 2.79 -18.21 -21.80
CA THR A 117 2.93 -18.27 -23.26
C THR A 117 2.58 -19.68 -23.72
N LEU A 118 1.57 -19.81 -24.59
CA LEU A 118 1.43 -20.85 -25.63
C LEU A 118 0.37 -20.31 -26.62
N ALA A 119 0.81 -19.76 -27.75
CA ALA A 119 1.02 -20.43 -29.05
C ALA A 119 -0.31 -20.50 -29.84
N ALA A 120 -0.44 -19.77 -30.98
CA ALA A 120 -0.35 -20.34 -32.34
C ALA A 120 -1.18 -21.63 -32.48
N THR A 121 -2.19 -21.76 -33.35
CA THR A 121 -2.07 -21.71 -34.82
C THR A 121 -3.47 -21.66 -35.45
N GLN A 122 -3.51 -21.22 -36.69
CA GLN A 122 -4.63 -20.99 -37.61
C GLN A 122 -4.88 -22.25 -38.46
N GLU A 123 -6.10 -22.78 -38.51
CA GLU A 123 -6.64 -23.83 -39.43
C GLU A 123 -8.18 -23.69 -39.38
N ASP A 124 -9.03 -23.72 -40.41
CA ASP A 124 -9.04 -23.82 -41.88
C ASP A 124 -10.28 -23.02 -42.36
#